data_AF-A0AAE5PAF3-F1
#
_entry.id   AF-A0AAE5PAF3-F1
#
_cell.length_a   1.000
_cell.length_b   1.000
_cell.length_c   1.000
_cell.angle_alpha   90.00
_cell.angle_beta   90.00
_cell.angle_gamma   90.00
#
_symmetry.space_group_name_H-M   'P 1'
#
loop_
_entity.id
_entity.type
_entity.pdbx_description
1 polymer ?
#
loop_
_entity_poly.entity_id
_entity_poly.type
_entity_poly.pdbx_seq_one_letter_code
_entity_poly.pdbx_strand_id
1 'polypeptide(L)'
;MRPEFSKNLSITDFTDFYWLKTELQQFCRENNMSPSGFKMELSKRIEVFLTTGETQQSKTPSKRRSSSKTQAPLTLDTVIGKNHRCSQEVRAFFKEAIHPTFHFSTYIQNYFKENVGKTYRDAVKAWYEEEEERKKQPSYQKEIAPQFEYNRFIRDFFNDPKNKGKGRDDAIAAWKQLKLQPGSNQYRS
;
A
#
# COMPACT_ATOMS: atom_id res chain seq x y z
N MET A 1 27.52 3.84 -3.29
CA MET A 1 26.64 4.58 -4.22
C MET A 1 25.61 3.59 -4.72
N ARG A 2 24.33 3.97 -4.84
CA ARG A 2 23.30 3.04 -5.34
C ARG A 2 23.59 2.72 -6.82
N PRO A 3 23.64 1.43 -7.22
CA PRO A 3 23.94 1.05 -8.59
C PRO A 3 22.80 1.43 -9.54
N GLU A 4 23.11 1.51 -10.83
CA GLU A 4 22.11 1.72 -11.86
C GLU A 4 21.20 0.49 -11.99
N PHE A 5 19.88 0.71 -12.08
CA PHE A 5 18.94 -0.40 -12.20
C PHE A 5 18.89 -0.92 -13.64
N SER A 6 19.84 -1.78 -13.98
CA SER A 6 19.98 -2.35 -15.32
C SER A 6 19.92 -3.87 -15.31
N LYS A 7 19.83 -4.47 -16.50
CA LYS A 7 19.80 -5.93 -16.70
C LYS A 7 21.08 -6.64 -16.24
N ASN A 8 22.17 -5.89 -16.09
CA ASN A 8 23.46 -6.39 -15.63
C ASN A 8 23.63 -6.27 -14.11
N LEU A 9 22.59 -5.79 -13.39
CA LEU A 9 22.61 -5.68 -11.95
C LEU A 9 22.73 -7.08 -11.32
N SER A 10 23.67 -7.24 -10.39
CA SER A 10 23.80 -8.50 -9.67
C SER A 10 22.59 -8.75 -8.77
N ILE A 11 22.28 -10.02 -8.51
CA ILE A 11 21.19 -10.37 -7.60
C ILE A 11 21.43 -9.81 -6.19
N THR A 12 22.69 -9.81 -5.74
CA THR A 12 23.13 -9.28 -4.45
C THR A 12 22.86 -7.79 -4.35
N ASP A 13 23.22 -7.01 -5.38
CA ASP A 13 22.92 -5.58 -5.42
C ASP A 13 21.40 -5.33 -5.49
N PHE A 14 20.67 -6.17 -6.22
CA PHE A 14 19.22 -6.03 -6.29
C PHE A 14 18.57 -6.22 -4.91
N THR A 15 19.03 -7.21 -4.12
CA THR A 15 18.53 -7.48 -2.76
C THR A 15 19.01 -6.48 -1.72
N ASP A 16 20.21 -5.92 -1.90
CA ASP A 16 20.83 -5.02 -0.93
C ASP A 16 20.34 -3.58 -1.04
N PHE A 17 19.75 -3.17 -2.17
CA PHE A 17 19.31 -1.79 -2.37
C PHE A 17 17.78 -1.63 -2.36
N TYR A 18 17.33 -0.47 -1.88
CA TYR A 18 15.92 -0.09 -1.96
C TYR A 18 15.52 0.28 -3.40
N TRP A 19 14.43 -0.32 -3.91
CA TRP A 19 13.83 0.02 -5.20
C TRP A 19 12.41 0.55 -5.05
N LEU A 20 12.08 1.66 -5.72
CA LEU A 20 10.72 2.17 -5.83
C LEU A 20 9.89 1.26 -6.73
N LYS A 21 8.60 1.17 -6.44
CA LYS A 21 7.67 0.42 -7.30
C LYS A 21 7.72 0.90 -8.76
N THR A 22 7.82 2.21 -8.99
CA THR A 22 7.91 2.78 -10.34
C THR A 22 9.16 2.31 -11.07
N GLU A 23 10.29 2.20 -10.36
CA GLU A 23 11.55 1.68 -10.91
C GLU A 23 11.41 0.19 -11.28
N LEU A 24 10.83 -0.63 -10.39
CA LEU A 24 10.55 -2.04 -10.68
C LEU A 24 9.61 -2.20 -11.90
N GLN A 25 8.60 -1.35 -12.01
CA GLN A 25 7.68 -1.36 -13.15
C GLN A 25 8.36 -0.95 -14.45
N GLN A 26 9.24 0.04 -14.40
CA GLN A 26 10.00 0.50 -15.55
C GLN A 26 10.95 -0.60 -16.04
N PHE A 27 11.70 -1.22 -15.12
CA PHE A 27 12.56 -2.37 -15.42
C PHE A 27 11.77 -3.52 -16.09
N CYS A 28 10.57 -3.82 -15.57
CA CYS A 28 9.72 -4.84 -16.18
C CYS A 28 9.34 -4.48 -17.64
N ARG A 29 8.99 -3.23 -17.92
CA ARG A 29 8.62 -2.78 -19.27
C ARG A 29 9.79 -2.90 -20.24
N GLU A 30 10.98 -2.47 -19.82
CA GLU A 30 12.19 -2.50 -20.65
C GLU A 30 12.67 -3.91 -20.98
N ASN A 31 12.34 -4.88 -20.11
CA ASN A 31 12.73 -6.29 -20.27
C ASN A 31 11.55 -7.19 -20.69
N ASN A 32 10.48 -6.62 -21.27
CA ASN A 32 9.30 -7.36 -21.77
C ASN A 32 8.60 -8.25 -20.73
N MET A 33 8.69 -7.88 -19.45
CA MET A 33 7.97 -8.51 -18.35
C MET A 33 6.70 -7.72 -18.01
N SER A 34 5.75 -8.38 -17.34
CA SER A 34 4.54 -7.68 -16.89
C SER A 34 4.87 -6.63 -15.81
N PRO A 35 4.51 -5.35 -15.99
CA PRO A 35 4.70 -4.31 -14.98
C PRO A 35 3.55 -4.25 -13.95
N SER A 36 2.67 -5.25 -13.96
CA SER A 36 1.52 -5.32 -13.07
C SER A 36 1.87 -6.07 -11.79
N GLY A 37 1.26 -5.63 -10.68
CA GLY A 37 1.36 -6.29 -9.38
C GLY A 37 1.72 -5.36 -8.23
N PHE A 38 1.84 -5.96 -7.05
CA PHE A 38 2.40 -5.33 -5.85
C PHE A 38 3.94 -5.25 -5.94
N LYS A 39 4.56 -4.41 -5.09
CA LYS A 39 6.02 -4.25 -5.04
C LYS A 39 6.72 -5.61 -4.88
N MET A 40 6.23 -6.44 -3.95
CA MET A 40 6.76 -7.79 -3.71
C MET A 40 6.68 -8.72 -4.92
N GLU A 41 5.57 -8.69 -5.66
CA GLU A 41 5.39 -9.52 -6.86
C GLU A 41 6.32 -9.08 -7.98
N LEU A 42 6.50 -7.76 -8.15
CA LEU A 42 7.45 -7.20 -9.12
C LEU A 42 8.89 -7.54 -8.72
N SER A 43 9.24 -7.41 -7.44
CA SER A 43 10.57 -7.75 -6.92
C SER A 43 10.91 -9.22 -7.16
N LYS A 44 10.01 -10.14 -6.80
CA LYS A 44 10.21 -11.58 -7.02
C LYS A 44 10.35 -11.94 -8.50
N ARG A 45 9.59 -11.26 -9.38
CA ARG A 45 9.70 -11.47 -10.83
C ARG A 45 11.06 -11.03 -11.36
N ILE A 46 11.56 -9.90 -10.88
CA ILE A 46 12.87 -9.36 -11.27
C ILE A 46 14.00 -10.22 -10.70
N GLU A 47 13.87 -10.72 -9.48
CA GLU A 47 14.81 -11.66 -8.86
C GLU A 47 14.98 -12.93 -9.71
N VAL A 48 13.86 -13.52 -10.17
CA VAL A 48 13.87 -14.67 -11.08
C VAL A 48 14.54 -14.31 -12.41
N PHE A 49 14.21 -13.16 -12.99
CA PHE A 49 14.78 -12.70 -14.25
C PHE A 49 16.31 -12.50 -14.16
N LEU A 50 16.80 -11.85 -13.10
CA LEU A 50 18.24 -11.63 -12.90
C LEU A 50 19.00 -12.96 -12.64
N THR A 51 18.32 -13.97 -12.08
CA THR A 51 18.94 -15.28 -11.79
C THR A 51 18.93 -16.22 -12.99
N THR A 52 17.85 -16.24 -13.78
CA THR A 52 17.61 -17.24 -14.84
C THR A 52 17.62 -16.68 -16.25
N GLY A 53 17.48 -15.36 -16.42
CA GLY A 53 17.22 -14.72 -17.70
C GLY A 53 15.80 -14.92 -18.23
N GLU A 54 14.94 -15.68 -17.53
CA GLU A 54 13.60 -16.00 -18.02
C GLU A 54 12.59 -14.88 -17.72
N THR A 55 11.80 -14.54 -18.74
CA THR A 55 10.70 -13.60 -18.59
C THR A 55 9.41 -14.36 -18.27
N GLN A 56 8.95 -14.29 -17.01
CA GLN A 56 7.60 -14.77 -16.69
C GLN A 56 6.57 -13.79 -17.24
N GLN A 57 5.99 -14.11 -18.39
CA GLN A 57 4.80 -13.45 -18.88
C GLN A 57 3.64 -13.79 -17.93
N SER A 58 3.21 -12.83 -17.11
CA SER A 58 1.96 -13.02 -16.38
C SER A 58 0.81 -12.93 -17.37
N LYS A 59 0.13 -14.06 -17.58
CA LYS A 59 -1.15 -14.17 -18.31
C LYS A 59 -2.29 -13.52 -17.51
N THR A 60 -2.06 -12.36 -16.89
CA THR A 60 -3.13 -11.70 -16.16
C THR A 60 -4.06 -11.08 -17.19
N PRO A 61 -5.34 -11.49 -17.25
CA PRO A 61 -6.27 -10.85 -18.16
C PRO A 61 -6.26 -9.36 -17.85
N SER A 62 -6.13 -8.52 -18.88
CA SER A 62 -6.39 -7.10 -18.76
C SER A 62 -7.78 -6.95 -18.16
N LYS A 63 -7.86 -6.62 -16.86
CA LYS A 63 -9.12 -6.29 -16.21
C LYS A 63 -9.58 -5.02 -16.89
N ARG A 64 -10.37 -5.18 -17.96
CA ARG A 64 -11.10 -4.09 -18.61
C ARG A 64 -11.72 -3.30 -17.47
N ARG A 65 -11.39 -2.00 -17.39
CA ARG A 65 -12.15 -1.07 -16.55
C ARG A 65 -13.59 -1.28 -16.96
N SER A 66 -14.42 -1.83 -16.06
CA SER A 66 -15.86 -1.83 -16.31
C SER A 66 -16.23 -0.37 -16.49
N SER A 67 -16.61 0.01 -17.71
CA SER A 67 -17.21 1.30 -17.97
C SER A 67 -18.32 1.49 -16.94
N SER A 68 -18.34 2.67 -16.34
CA SER A 68 -19.34 3.08 -15.37
C SER A 68 -20.72 2.92 -15.98
N LYS A 69 -21.35 1.77 -15.75
CA LYS A 69 -22.81 1.69 -15.79
C LYS A 69 -23.27 2.67 -14.73
N THR A 70 -24.21 3.54 -15.09
CA THR A 70 -24.92 4.45 -14.19
C THR A 70 -25.37 3.65 -12.97
N GLN A 71 -24.59 3.71 -11.89
CA GLN A 71 -24.94 3.03 -10.66
C GLN A 71 -26.05 3.86 -10.03
N ALA A 72 -27.11 3.19 -9.59
CA ALA A 72 -28.10 3.82 -8.74
C ALA A 72 -27.38 4.52 -7.56
N PRO A 73 -27.90 5.65 -7.07
CA PRO A 73 -27.28 6.35 -5.95
C PRO A 73 -27.05 5.39 -4.79
N LEU A 74 -25.88 5.48 -4.16
CA LEU A 74 -25.54 4.66 -3.01
C LEU A 74 -26.46 5.01 -1.85
N THR A 75 -26.99 3.98 -1.19
CA THR A 75 -27.85 4.08 -0.01
C THR A 75 -27.35 3.18 1.10
N LEU A 76 -27.87 3.34 2.31
CA LEU A 76 -27.54 2.44 3.43
C LEU A 76 -27.94 0.99 3.15
N ASP A 77 -28.92 0.76 2.28
CA ASP A 77 -29.39 -0.57 1.92
C ASP A 77 -28.61 -1.17 0.72
N THR A 78 -27.59 -0.45 0.23
CA THR A 78 -26.70 -0.97 -0.81
C THR A 78 -25.94 -2.19 -0.31
N VAL A 79 -26.04 -3.29 -1.06
CA VAL A 79 -25.42 -4.56 -0.72
C VAL A 79 -23.95 -4.60 -1.17
N ILE A 80 -23.08 -5.10 -0.29
CA ILE A 80 -21.66 -5.30 -0.54
C ILE A 80 -21.48 -6.45 -1.54
N GLY A 81 -21.04 -6.11 -2.75
CA GLY A 81 -20.77 -7.10 -3.80
C GLY A 81 -19.39 -7.75 -3.67
N LYS A 82 -19.21 -8.92 -4.30
CA LYS A 82 -17.95 -9.69 -4.32
C LYS A 82 -16.74 -8.92 -4.87
N ASN A 83 -16.98 -7.95 -5.74
CA ASN A 83 -15.96 -7.08 -6.34
C ASN A 83 -16.01 -5.65 -5.79
N HIS A 84 -16.48 -5.47 -4.54
CA HIS A 84 -16.58 -4.17 -3.90
C HIS A 84 -15.24 -3.42 -3.95
N ARG A 85 -15.31 -2.12 -4.19
CA ARG A 85 -14.15 -1.22 -4.20
C ARG A 85 -14.44 -0.03 -3.31
N CYS A 86 -13.49 0.29 -2.44
CA CYS A 86 -13.45 1.53 -1.70
C CYS A 86 -13.09 2.71 -2.63
N SER A 87 -13.99 3.06 -3.55
CA SER A 87 -13.82 4.16 -4.51
C SER A 87 -14.02 5.53 -3.84
N GLN A 88 -13.73 6.61 -4.57
CA GLN A 88 -14.01 7.97 -4.08
C GLN A 88 -15.51 8.23 -3.93
N GLU A 89 -16.34 7.63 -4.79
CA GLU A 89 -17.80 7.70 -4.70
C GLU A 89 -18.31 7.04 -3.42
N VAL A 90 -17.86 5.80 -3.15
CA VAL A 90 -18.19 5.11 -1.89
C VAL A 90 -17.67 5.89 -0.69
N ARG A 91 -16.47 6.49 -0.78
CA ARG A 91 -15.94 7.35 0.28
C ARG A 91 -16.82 8.57 0.55
N ALA A 92 -17.29 9.23 -0.50
CA ALA A 92 -18.15 10.40 -0.39
C ALA A 92 -19.45 10.04 0.33
N PHE A 93 -20.08 8.93 -0.09
CA PHE A 93 -21.26 8.39 0.58
C PHE A 93 -21.03 8.15 2.09
N PHE A 94 -19.95 7.45 2.47
CA PHE A 94 -19.70 7.18 3.89
C PHE A 94 -19.34 8.43 4.70
N LYS A 95 -18.71 9.43 4.09
CA LYS A 95 -18.48 10.72 4.76
C LYS A 95 -19.76 11.45 5.08
N GLU A 96 -20.74 11.38 4.17
CA GLU A 96 -22.07 11.96 4.37
C GLU A 96 -22.89 11.15 5.37
N ALA A 97 -22.87 9.82 5.26
CA ALA A 97 -23.66 8.92 6.11
C ALA A 97 -23.14 8.77 7.55
N ILE A 98 -21.84 9.01 7.78
CA ILE A 98 -21.19 8.82 9.08
C ILE A 98 -20.66 10.15 9.63
N HIS A 99 -19.58 10.66 9.04
CA HIS A 99 -18.86 11.84 9.50
C HIS A 99 -17.83 12.31 8.45
N PRO A 100 -17.58 13.63 8.31
CA PRO A 100 -16.60 14.17 7.35
C PRO A 100 -15.18 13.61 7.46
N THR A 101 -14.76 13.19 8.66
CA THR A 101 -13.43 12.60 8.93
C THR A 101 -13.35 11.11 8.60
N PHE A 102 -14.42 10.50 8.08
CA PHE A 102 -14.44 9.09 7.72
C PHE A 102 -13.26 8.71 6.82
N HIS A 103 -12.64 7.58 7.16
CA HIS A 103 -11.63 6.92 6.35
C HIS A 103 -11.84 5.40 6.38
N PHE A 104 -11.46 4.73 5.29
CA PHE A 104 -11.44 3.27 5.26
C PHE A 104 -10.24 2.73 6.05
N SER A 105 -10.46 2.38 7.31
CA SER A 105 -9.49 1.63 8.11
C SER A 105 -9.20 0.26 7.49
N THR A 106 -8.09 -0.38 7.89
CA THR A 106 -7.81 -1.78 7.50
C THR A 106 -8.96 -2.71 7.92
N TYR A 107 -9.54 -2.47 9.09
CA TYR A 107 -10.70 -3.20 9.60
C TYR A 107 -11.89 -3.10 8.64
N ILE A 108 -12.33 -1.89 8.28
CA ILE A 108 -13.46 -1.71 7.35
C ILE A 108 -13.14 -2.23 5.95
N GLN A 109 -11.91 -2.10 5.47
CA GLN A 109 -11.51 -2.69 4.19
C GLN A 109 -11.62 -4.22 4.20
N ASN A 110 -11.28 -4.86 5.32
CA ASN A 110 -11.43 -6.31 5.48
C ASN A 110 -12.90 -6.69 5.66
N TYR A 111 -13.67 -5.88 6.40
CA TYR A 111 -15.11 -6.05 6.55
C TYR A 111 -15.81 -6.19 5.19
N PHE A 112 -15.52 -5.30 4.23
CA PHE A 112 -16.10 -5.38 2.89
C PHE A 112 -15.73 -6.66 2.13
N LYS A 113 -14.54 -7.23 2.37
CA LYS A 113 -14.10 -8.47 1.71
C LYS A 113 -14.75 -9.70 2.31
N GLU A 114 -14.90 -9.72 3.62
CA GLU A 114 -15.39 -10.87 4.39
C GLU A 114 -16.92 -10.92 4.47
N ASN A 115 -17.60 -9.78 4.31
CA ASN A 115 -19.04 -9.63 4.51
C ASN A 115 -19.79 -9.33 3.21
N VAL A 116 -19.49 -10.07 2.14
CA VAL A 116 -20.27 -10.02 0.89
C VAL A 116 -21.72 -10.39 1.18
N GLY A 117 -22.66 -9.60 0.67
CA GLY A 117 -24.10 -9.77 0.94
C GLY A 117 -24.65 -8.95 2.11
N LYS A 118 -23.79 -8.39 2.98
CA LYS A 118 -24.22 -7.40 3.98
C LYS A 118 -24.46 -6.03 3.34
N THR A 119 -25.12 -5.14 4.06
CA THR A 119 -25.47 -3.79 3.60
C THR A 119 -24.45 -2.75 4.04
N TYR A 120 -24.51 -1.55 3.45
CA TYR A 120 -23.75 -0.41 3.91
C TYR A 120 -24.13 0.02 5.33
N ARG A 121 -25.38 -0.18 5.75
CA ARG A 121 -25.81 0.02 7.14
C ARG A 121 -25.01 -0.86 8.11
N ASP A 122 -24.76 -2.11 7.75
CA ASP A 122 -23.96 -3.02 8.57
C ASP A 122 -22.49 -2.57 8.64
N ALA A 123 -21.95 -2.06 7.52
CA ALA A 123 -20.61 -1.48 7.49
C ALA A 123 -20.48 -0.19 8.31
N VAL A 124 -21.51 0.67 8.30
CA VAL A 124 -21.59 1.86 9.17
C VAL A 124 -21.54 1.44 10.63
N LYS A 125 -22.34 0.45 11.02
CA LYS A 125 -22.36 -0.08 12.39
C LYS A 125 -20.99 -0.60 12.82
N ALA A 126 -20.36 -1.41 11.97
CA ALA A 126 -19.02 -1.94 12.22
C ALA A 126 -17.96 -0.81 12.37
N TRP A 127 -18.12 0.29 11.65
CA TRP A 127 -17.22 1.44 11.80
C TRP A 127 -17.37 2.13 13.15
N TYR A 128 -18.60 2.33 13.63
CA TYR A 128 -18.81 2.90 14.97
C TYR A 128 -18.27 1.98 16.07
N GLU A 129 -18.43 0.67 15.92
CA GLU A 129 -17.85 -0.32 16.86
C GLU A 129 -16.31 -0.20 16.91
N GLU A 130 -15.63 -0.15 15.75
CA GLU A 130 -14.17 0.06 15.68
C GLU A 130 -13.74 1.40 16.32
N GLU A 131 -14.47 2.48 16.05
CA GLU A 131 -14.16 3.80 16.60
C GLU A 131 -14.25 3.82 18.13
N GLU A 132 -15.31 3.23 18.69
CA GLU A 132 -15.50 3.16 20.14
C GLU A 132 -14.44 2.27 20.80
N GLU A 133 -14.06 1.16 20.18
CA GLU A 133 -12.95 0.33 20.66
C GLU A 133 -11.61 1.07 20.62
N ARG A 134 -11.33 1.81 19.54
CA ARG A 134 -10.10 2.59 19.41
C ARG A 134 -10.03 3.70 20.46
N LYS A 135 -11.15 4.36 20.77
CA LYS A 135 -11.19 5.38 21.85
C LYS A 135 -10.85 4.79 23.22
N LYS A 136 -11.20 3.52 23.46
CA LYS A 136 -10.85 2.80 24.70
C LYS A 136 -9.38 2.41 24.78
N GLN A 137 -8.65 2.40 23.66
CA GLN A 137 -7.22 2.07 23.61
C GLN A 137 -6.40 3.18 22.93
N PRO A 138 -6.18 4.33 23.60
CA PRO A 138 -5.44 5.45 23.03
C PRO A 138 -3.99 5.12 22.68
N SER A 139 -3.41 4.12 23.35
CA SER A 139 -2.04 3.65 23.12
C SER A 139 -1.91 2.68 21.94
N TYR A 140 -3.01 2.25 21.33
CA TYR A 140 -2.98 1.29 20.22
C TYR A 140 -2.25 1.89 19.01
N GLN A 141 -1.08 1.32 18.70
CA GLN A 141 -0.35 1.63 17.48
C GLN A 141 -0.63 0.57 16.42
N LYS A 142 -1.10 1.01 15.26
CA LYS A 142 -1.30 0.12 14.11
C LYS A 142 0.03 -0.45 13.67
N GLU A 143 0.08 -1.76 13.45
CA GLU A 143 1.22 -2.38 12.81
C GLU A 143 1.33 -1.90 11.35
N ILE A 144 2.51 -1.41 10.98
CA ILE A 144 2.80 -1.06 9.59
C ILE A 144 3.53 -2.25 8.98
N ALA A 145 2.85 -2.94 8.07
CA ALA A 145 3.36 -4.16 7.46
C ALA A 145 4.72 -3.94 6.77
N PRO A 146 5.60 -4.96 6.69
CA PRO A 146 7.00 -4.81 6.26
C PRO A 146 7.20 -4.15 4.89
N GLN A 147 6.26 -4.35 3.96
CA GLN A 147 6.30 -3.78 2.60
C GLN A 147 6.19 -2.24 2.56
N PHE A 148 5.76 -1.60 3.64
CA PHE A 148 5.62 -0.15 3.74
C PHE A 148 6.84 0.51 4.39
N GLU A 149 8.04 0.17 3.91
CA GLU A 149 9.33 0.58 4.48
C GLU A 149 9.43 2.09 4.74
N TYR A 150 9.04 2.93 3.78
CA TYR A 150 9.02 4.38 3.96
C TYR A 150 8.13 4.81 5.15
N ASN A 151 6.93 4.26 5.26
CA ASN A 151 6.01 4.62 6.35
C ASN A 151 6.55 4.15 7.71
N ARG A 152 7.20 2.98 7.76
CA ARG A 152 7.88 2.48 8.96
C ARG A 152 9.01 3.42 9.37
N PHE A 153 9.90 3.75 8.42
CA PHE A 153 11.01 4.67 8.68
C PHE A 153 10.55 6.01 9.22
N ILE A 154 9.54 6.64 8.59
CA ILE A 154 9.03 7.94 9.03
C ILE A 154 8.47 7.86 10.45
N ARG A 155 7.71 6.80 10.77
CA ARG A 155 7.20 6.59 12.13
C ARG A 155 8.33 6.44 13.14
N ASP A 156 9.29 5.57 12.84
CA ASP A 156 10.41 5.27 13.74
C ASP A 156 11.31 6.50 13.94
N PHE A 157 11.53 7.30 12.88
CA PHE A 157 12.23 8.58 12.94
C PHE A 157 11.57 9.54 13.95
N PHE A 158 10.25 9.70 13.90
CA PHE A 158 9.54 10.61 14.82
C PHE A 158 9.35 10.04 16.23
N ASN A 159 9.41 8.72 16.39
CA ASN A 159 9.38 8.09 17.70
C ASN A 159 10.72 8.22 18.45
N ASP A 160 11.81 8.55 17.76
CA ASP A 160 13.11 8.75 18.40
C ASP A 160 13.16 10.08 19.16
N PRO A 161 13.41 10.06 20.49
CA PRO A 161 13.60 11.28 21.28
C PRO A 161 14.66 12.25 20.74
N LYS A 162 15.68 11.76 20.02
CA LYS A 162 16.73 12.59 19.39
C LYS A 162 16.22 13.44 18.24
N ASN A 163 15.09 13.08 17.63
CA ASN A 163 14.47 13.82 16.53
C ASN A 163 13.34 14.75 17.00
N LYS A 164 13.18 14.95 18.32
CA LYS A 164 12.24 15.94 18.86
C LYS A 164 12.52 17.33 18.24
N GLY A 165 11.46 17.95 17.73
CA GLY A 165 11.54 19.27 17.08
C GLY A 165 11.89 19.24 15.59
N LYS A 166 12.29 18.09 15.02
CA LYS A 166 12.51 17.96 13.58
C LYS A 166 11.20 17.91 12.81
N GLY A 167 11.23 18.45 11.59
CA GLY A 167 10.09 18.52 10.70
C GLY A 167 9.98 17.32 9.77
N ARG A 168 8.90 17.30 8.98
CA ARG A 168 8.69 16.30 7.93
C ARG A 168 9.81 16.28 6.89
N ASP A 169 10.35 17.44 6.55
CA ASP A 169 11.40 17.55 5.55
C ASP A 169 12.71 16.91 6.01
N ASP A 170 13.02 16.99 7.31
CA ASP A 170 14.18 16.31 7.90
C ASP A 170 14.05 14.79 7.81
N ALA A 171 12.87 14.26 8.12
CA ALA A 171 12.59 12.83 8.00
C ALA A 171 12.70 12.35 6.54
N ILE A 172 12.20 13.14 5.60
CA ILE A 172 12.32 12.85 4.16
C ILE A 172 13.78 12.91 3.71
N ALA A 173 14.56 13.88 4.18
CA ALA A 173 15.98 13.99 3.87
C ALA A 173 16.76 12.79 4.42
N ALA A 174 16.52 12.40 5.66
CA ALA A 174 17.14 11.22 6.28
C ALA A 174 16.78 9.93 5.52
N TRP A 175 15.51 9.77 5.12
CA TRP A 175 15.09 8.65 4.27
C TRP A 175 15.82 8.62 2.93
N LYS A 176 15.96 9.78 2.28
CA LYS A 176 16.67 9.90 0.99
C LYS A 176 18.14 9.50 1.10
N GLN A 177 18.78 9.77 2.23
CA GLN A 177 20.16 9.33 2.48
C GLN A 177 20.24 7.84 2.78
N LEU A 178 19.35 7.31 3.63
CA LEU A 178 19.35 5.90 4.01
C LEU A 178 19.17 4.99 2.79
N LYS A 179 18.20 5.29 1.91
CA LYS A 179 17.90 4.45 0.73
C LYS A 179 19.02 4.38 -0.32
N LEU A 180 20.07 5.20 -0.20
CA LEU A 180 21.25 5.17 -1.07
C LEU A 180 22.34 4.21 -0.54
N GLN A 181 22.20 3.77 0.70
CA GLN A 181 23.11 2.83 1.35
C GLN A 181 22.61 1.40 1.17
N PRO A 182 23.51 0.41 1.07
CA PRO A 182 23.13 -1.00 1.03
C PRO A 182 22.62 -1.49 2.38
N GLY A 183 21.74 -2.48 2.35
CA GLY A 183 21.19 -3.19 3.50
C GLY A 183 19.79 -2.74 3.94
N SER A 184 19.51 -2.94 5.22
CA SER A 184 18.17 -2.71 5.78
C SER A 184 17.79 -1.22 5.79
N ASN A 185 16.67 -0.88 5.15
CA ASN A 185 16.09 0.48 5.16
C ASN A 185 15.30 0.80 6.44
N GLN A 186 15.62 0.13 7.55
CA GLN A 186 15.03 0.44 8.84
C GLN A 186 15.72 1.66 9.44
N TYR A 187 14.94 2.47 10.16
CA TYR A 187 15.48 3.62 10.87
C TYR A 187 16.56 3.17 11.87
N ARG A 188 17.67 3.92 11.92
CA ARG A 188 18.77 3.74 12.88
C ARG A 188 19.02 5.09 13.55
N SER A 189 19.04 5.08 14.88
CA SER A 189 19.22 6.23 15.78
C SER A 189 20.66 6.75 15.81
#